data_AF-A0A9J7IM81-F1
#
_entry.id   AF-A0A9J7IM81-F1
#
_cell.length_a   1.000
_cell.length_b   1.000
_cell.length_c   1.000
_cell.angle_alpha   90.00
_cell.angle_beta   90.00
_cell.angle_gamma   90.00
#
_symmetry.space_group_name_H-M   'P 1'
#
loop_
_entity.id
_entity.type
_entity.pdbx_description
1 polymer ?
#
loop_
_entity_poly.entity_id
_entity_poly.type
_entity_poly.pdbx_seq_one_letter_code
_entity_poly.pdbx_strand_id
1 'polypeptide(L)'
;MVSLKFVILSACILVAVKANFCTKETYGDTSKDYDVLLRPIIVLKPNEANLTVTIPKVPECPSGVAGAKALACDADAKPTIQFKKLTEFYVQRHGDLKILGHVFVAIHCLQNH
;
A
#
# COMPACT_ATOMS: atom_id res chain seq x y z
N MET A 1 35.82 15.07 39.65
CA MET A 1 36.06 14.63 38.26
C MET A 1 35.15 13.44 37.97
N VAL A 2 33.91 13.72 37.57
CA VAL A 2 32.94 12.69 37.20
C VAL A 2 33.21 12.31 35.76
N SER A 3 33.41 11.01 35.53
CA SER A 3 33.89 10.43 34.28
C SER A 3 32.95 10.77 33.11
N LEU A 4 33.44 11.58 32.16
CA LEU A 4 32.77 11.98 30.91
C LEU A 4 32.49 10.80 29.95
N LYS A 5 32.75 9.56 30.38
CA LYS A 5 32.61 8.34 29.57
C LYS A 5 31.22 7.71 29.63
N PHE A 6 30.32 8.16 30.51
CA PHE A 6 29.00 7.54 30.70
C PHE A 6 27.84 8.20 29.93
N VAL A 7 28.06 9.32 29.23
CA VAL A 7 26.96 10.07 28.57
C VAL A 7 26.68 9.59 27.14
N ILE A 8 27.56 8.78 26.54
CA ILE A 8 27.46 8.36 25.12
C ILE A 8 26.67 7.05 24.94
N LEU A 9 26.31 6.36 26.02
CA LEU A 9 25.62 5.07 25.92
C LEU A 9 24.09 5.16 25.75
N SER A 10 23.51 6.37 25.78
CA SER A 10 22.05 6.56 25.68
C SER A 10 21.55 6.96 24.28
N ALA A 11 22.43 7.18 23.30
CA ALA A 11 22.03 7.71 21.99
C ALA A 11 21.60 6.64 20.97
N CYS A 12 21.71 5.35 21.29
CA CYS A 12 21.35 4.25 20.40
C CYS A 12 20.08 3.50 20.83
N ILE A 13 19.15 4.16 21.51
CA ILE A 13 17.75 3.74 21.40
C ILE A 13 17.30 4.22 20.02
N LEU A 14 17.76 3.51 18.97
CA LEU A 14 17.04 3.45 17.72
C LEU A 14 15.66 2.92 18.12
N VAL A 15 14.73 3.84 18.32
CA VAL A 15 13.33 3.53 18.17
C VAL A 15 13.22 3.14 16.70
N ALA A 16 13.44 1.86 16.41
CA ALA A 16 12.98 1.22 15.19
C ALA A 16 11.45 1.26 15.29
N VAL A 17 10.89 2.47 15.13
CA VAL A 17 9.48 2.65 14.85
C VAL A 17 9.32 1.90 13.55
N LYS A 18 8.85 0.64 13.61
CA LYS A 18 8.39 -0.05 12.42
C LYS A 18 7.36 0.89 11.82
N ALA A 19 7.74 1.56 10.74
CA ALA A 19 6.84 2.41 10.00
C ALA A 19 5.73 1.47 9.53
N ASN A 20 4.57 1.55 10.17
CA ASN A 20 3.45 0.76 9.75
C ASN A 20 2.97 1.39 8.43
N PHE A 21 3.40 0.85 7.29
CA PHE A 21 3.03 1.42 5.99
C PHE A 21 1.55 1.15 5.65
N CYS A 22 0.81 0.47 6.52
CA CYS A 22 -0.63 0.29 6.46
C CYS A 22 -1.43 1.34 7.27
N THR A 23 -0.99 2.60 7.29
CA THR A 23 -1.74 3.73 7.86
C THR A 23 -2.35 4.59 6.75
N LYS A 24 -3.44 5.32 7.04
CA LYS A 24 -4.07 6.27 6.09
C LYS A 24 -3.06 7.27 5.56
N GLU A 25 -2.14 7.67 6.42
CA GLU A 25 -1.08 8.62 6.19
C GLU A 25 -0.05 8.08 5.19
N THR A 26 0.19 6.76 5.16
CA THR A 26 1.20 6.13 4.29
C THR A 26 0.66 5.63 2.96
N TYR A 27 -0.62 5.27 2.86
CA TYR A 27 -1.27 4.98 1.57
C TYR A 27 -1.93 6.21 0.92
N GLY A 28 -2.00 7.33 1.64
CA GLY A 28 -2.58 8.59 1.17
C GLY A 28 -4.08 8.70 1.48
N ASP A 29 -4.60 9.93 1.50
CA ASP A 29 -6.04 10.15 1.66
C ASP A 29 -6.79 9.71 0.41
N THR A 30 -7.66 8.72 0.58
CA THR A 30 -8.46 8.12 -0.46
C THR A 30 -9.87 8.74 -0.47
N SER A 31 -10.26 9.52 0.54
CA SER A 31 -11.64 9.98 0.73
C SER A 31 -12.23 10.87 -0.37
N LYS A 32 -11.40 11.50 -1.21
CA LYS A 32 -11.84 12.45 -2.26
C LYS A 32 -11.89 11.87 -3.68
N ASP A 33 -11.45 10.63 -3.88
CA ASP A 33 -11.14 10.10 -5.22
C ASP A 33 -12.23 9.16 -5.83
N TYR A 34 -13.40 8.91 -5.20
CA TYR A 34 -14.23 7.73 -5.60
C TYR A 34 -15.74 7.94 -5.80
N ASP A 35 -16.20 7.61 -7.02
CA ASP A 35 -17.61 7.33 -7.35
C ASP A 35 -18.00 5.85 -7.12
N VAL A 36 -17.04 4.92 -6.97
CA VAL A 36 -17.34 3.50 -6.70
C VAL A 36 -16.42 2.95 -5.62
N LEU A 37 -17.08 2.45 -4.56
CA LEU A 37 -16.52 1.95 -3.31
C LEU A 37 -15.21 1.16 -3.42
N LEU A 38 -14.27 1.58 -2.57
CA LEU A 38 -13.18 0.79 -1.99
C LEU A 38 -13.71 -0.57 -1.53
N ARG A 39 -13.53 -1.62 -2.32
CA ARG A 39 -13.73 -2.99 -1.82
C ARG A 39 -12.46 -3.42 -1.09
N PRO A 40 -12.59 -3.94 0.14
CA PRO A 40 -11.45 -4.33 0.92
C PRO A 40 -10.74 -5.58 0.35
N ILE A 41 -9.41 -5.43 0.26
CA ILE A 41 -8.43 -6.28 0.95
C ILE A 41 -8.23 -7.66 0.31
N ILE A 42 -7.45 -7.69 -0.78
CA ILE A 42 -6.66 -8.90 -1.02
C ILE A 42 -5.60 -8.95 0.07
N VAL A 43 -5.67 -9.99 0.90
CA VAL A 43 -4.69 -10.27 1.93
C VAL A 43 -3.47 -10.87 1.25
N LEU A 44 -2.34 -10.17 1.36
CA LEU A 44 -1.06 -10.69 0.92
C LEU A 44 -0.54 -11.65 2.00
N LYS A 45 -0.44 -12.94 1.68
CA LYS A 45 -0.10 -13.98 2.66
C LYS A 45 1.37 -13.90 3.09
N PRO A 46 1.73 -14.35 4.29
CA PRO A 46 3.12 -14.36 4.72
C PRO A 46 3.98 -15.23 3.77
N ASN A 47 5.23 -14.84 3.58
CA ASN A 47 6.22 -15.48 2.69
C ASN A 47 5.88 -15.45 1.19
N GLU A 48 4.80 -14.78 0.78
CA GLU A 48 4.46 -14.56 -0.62
C GLU A 48 5.00 -13.20 -1.06
N ALA A 49 6.04 -13.21 -1.90
CA ALA A 49 6.68 -11.99 -2.39
C ALA A 49 5.94 -11.35 -3.57
N ASN A 50 5.25 -12.16 -4.37
CA ASN A 50 4.78 -11.78 -5.69
C ASN A 50 3.33 -12.24 -5.85
N LEU A 51 2.43 -11.33 -6.18
CA LEU A 51 1.01 -11.63 -6.37
C LEU A 51 0.45 -10.90 -7.58
N THR A 52 -0.25 -11.63 -8.44
CA THR A 52 -1.09 -11.04 -9.48
C THR A 52 -2.49 -10.82 -8.92
N VAL A 53 -2.96 -9.58 -9.00
CA VAL A 53 -4.30 -9.19 -8.57
C VAL A 53 -5.17 -8.93 -9.79
N THR A 54 -6.36 -9.53 -9.77
CA THR A 54 -7.41 -9.27 -10.77
C THR A 54 -8.58 -8.56 -10.13
N ILE A 55 -8.97 -7.42 -10.69
CA ILE A 55 -10.13 -6.64 -10.25
C ILE A 55 -11.37 -7.20 -10.97
N PRO A 56 -12.39 -7.68 -10.24
CA PRO A 56 -13.61 -8.17 -10.87
C PRO A 56 -14.37 -6.99 -11.49
N LYS A 57 -14.78 -7.15 -12.75
CA LYS A 57 -15.68 -6.27 -13.54
C LYS A 57 -15.64 -4.78 -13.17
N VAL A 58 -14.91 -4.01 -13.95
CA VAL A 58 -14.96 -2.54 -13.90
C VAL A 58 -16.33 -2.06 -14.43
N PRO A 59 -17.10 -1.25 -13.67
CA PRO A 59 -18.35 -0.69 -14.15
C PRO A 59 -18.11 0.19 -15.39
N GLU A 60 -19.09 0.22 -16.29
CA GLU A 60 -19.07 1.11 -17.44
C GLU A 60 -19.18 2.57 -16.97
N CYS A 61 -18.37 3.45 -17.56
CA CYS A 61 -18.39 4.88 -17.30
C CYS A 61 -19.23 5.57 -18.39
N PRO A 62 -20.47 6.03 -18.09
CA PRO A 62 -21.39 6.53 -19.12
C PRO A 62 -20.87 7.76 -19.88
N SER A 63 -20.06 8.58 -19.23
CA SER A 63 -19.57 9.87 -19.76
C SER A 63 -18.06 10.04 -19.58
N GLY A 64 -17.29 8.95 -19.54
CA GLY A 64 -15.88 9.03 -19.18
C GLY A 64 -15.06 7.77 -19.44
N VAL A 65 -13.78 7.83 -19.10
CA VAL A 65 -12.84 6.71 -19.17
C VAL A 65 -12.68 6.11 -17.78
N ALA A 66 -12.82 4.78 -17.69
CA ALA A 66 -12.58 4.06 -16.45
C ALA A 66 -11.08 4.03 -16.11
N GLY A 67 -10.74 4.44 -14.90
CA GLY A 67 -9.42 4.37 -14.31
C GLY A 67 -9.41 3.50 -13.06
N ALA A 68 -8.24 2.93 -12.74
CA ALA A 68 -8.04 2.14 -11.53
C ALA A 68 -6.77 2.63 -10.81
N LYS A 69 -6.88 2.75 -9.49
CA LYS A 69 -5.77 3.07 -8.59
C LYS A 69 -5.65 1.94 -7.59
N ALA A 70 -4.46 1.37 -7.48
CA ALA A 70 -4.17 0.32 -6.51
C ALA A 70 -3.07 0.79 -5.56
N LEU A 71 -3.24 0.46 -4.29
CA LEU A 71 -2.32 0.78 -3.21
C LEU A 71 -2.07 -0.50 -2.43
N ALA A 72 -0.81 -0.86 -2.23
CA ALA A 72 -0.43 -2.01 -1.44
C ALA A 72 0.38 -1.51 -0.24
N CYS A 73 0.16 -2.14 0.90
CA CYS A 73 0.87 -1.83 2.12
C CYS A 73 1.34 -3.12 2.81
N ASP A 74 2.45 -2.98 3.53
CA ASP A 74 3.00 -3.99 4.42
C ASP A 74 3.51 -3.29 5.68
N ALA A 75 3.65 -3.98 6.81
CA ALA A 75 4.09 -3.32 8.05
C ALA A 75 5.62 -3.23 8.20
N ASP A 76 6.40 -3.78 7.26
CA ASP A 76 7.87 -3.80 7.27
C ASP A 76 8.48 -2.99 6.11
N ALA A 77 7.98 -3.13 4.88
CA ALA A 77 8.43 -2.37 3.72
C ALA A 77 7.30 -2.10 2.72
N LYS A 78 7.29 -0.91 2.11
CA LYS A 78 6.28 -0.54 1.10
C LYS A 78 6.36 -1.44 -0.14
N PRO A 79 5.29 -2.17 -0.51
CA PRO A 79 5.25 -2.96 -1.75
C PRO A 79 5.26 -2.08 -3.02
N THR A 80 5.68 -2.66 -4.14
CA THR A 80 5.57 -2.06 -5.47
C THR A 80 4.35 -2.59 -6.21
N ILE A 81 3.68 -1.72 -6.98
CA ILE A 81 2.55 -2.08 -7.83
C ILE A 81 2.88 -1.74 -9.28
N GLN A 82 2.55 -2.65 -10.19
CA GLN A 82 2.67 -2.43 -11.64
C GLN A 82 1.39 -2.88 -12.35
N PHE A 83 0.69 -1.93 -12.98
CA PHE A 83 -0.49 -2.24 -13.78
C PHE A 83 -0.10 -2.83 -15.13
N LYS A 84 -0.73 -3.96 -15.49
CA LYS A 84 -0.62 -4.55 -16.82
C LYS A 84 -1.79 -4.15 -17.70
N LYS A 85 -2.97 -4.01 -17.10
CA LYS A 85 -4.20 -3.45 -17.69
C LYS A 85 -5.11 -2.96 -16.57
N LEU A 86 -6.19 -2.28 -16.92
CA LEU A 86 -7.14 -1.70 -15.95
C LEU A 86 -7.63 -2.69 -14.88
N THR A 87 -7.77 -3.96 -15.22
CA THR A 87 -8.29 -5.02 -14.34
C THR A 87 -7.22 -5.96 -13.79
N GLU A 88 -5.94 -5.79 -14.11
CA GLU A 88 -4.87 -6.70 -13.70
C GLU A 88 -3.60 -5.93 -13.38
N PHE A 89 -3.09 -6.14 -12.18
CA PHE A 89 -1.83 -5.57 -11.73
C PHE A 89 -1.04 -6.56 -10.90
N TYR A 90 0.26 -6.33 -10.86
CA TYR A 90 1.21 -7.11 -10.09
C TYR A 90 1.58 -6.36 -8.82
N VAL A 91 1.65 -7.09 -7.72
CA VAL A 91 2.14 -6.61 -6.43
C VAL A 91 3.43 -7.35 -6.09
N GLN A 92 4.49 -6.59 -5.88
CA GLN A 92 5.76 -7.09 -5.36
C GLN A 92 5.97 -6.58 -3.95
N ARG A 93 6.02 -7.50 -2.99
CA ARG A 93 6.35 -7.20 -1.61
C ARG A 93 7.85 -7.29 -1.40
N HIS A 94 8.32 -6.53 -0.41
CA HIS A 94 9.72 -6.41 -0.05
C HIS A 94 9.88 -6.62 1.46
N GLY A 95 11.10 -6.77 1.95
CA GLY A 95 11.36 -6.91 3.39
C GLY A 95 11.28 -8.35 3.90
N ASP A 96 10.80 -8.52 5.12
CA ASP A 96 10.79 -9.79 5.85
C ASP A 96 9.61 -10.70 5.44
N LEU A 97 8.52 -10.14 4.89
CA LEU A 97 7.33 -10.86 4.41
C LEU A 97 6.62 -11.73 5.46
N LYS A 98 6.97 -11.61 6.74
CA LYS A 98 6.45 -12.46 7.83
C LYS A 98 5.03 -12.11 8.28
N ILE A 99 4.57 -10.94 7.88
CA ILE A 99 3.30 -10.34 8.30
C ILE A 99 2.34 -10.30 7.11
N LEU A 100 1.08 -9.97 7.39
CA LEU A 100 0.06 -9.79 6.35
C LEU A 100 0.19 -8.41 5.73
N GLY A 101 0.18 -8.36 4.41
CA GLY A 101 0.02 -7.12 3.65
C GLY A 101 -1.42 -6.94 3.17
N HIS A 102 -1.77 -5.73 2.77
CA HIS A 102 -3.10 -5.40 2.27
C HIS A 102 -3.01 -4.68 0.93
N VAL A 103 -3.92 -5.02 0.02
CA VAL A 103 -4.13 -4.30 -1.24
C VAL A 103 -5.48 -3.62 -1.24
N PHE A 104 -5.46 -2.33 -1.52
CA PHE A 104 -6.63 -1.48 -1.71
C PHE A 104 -6.73 -1.13 -3.19
N VAL A 105 -7.93 -1.27 -3.74
CA VAL A 105 -8.21 -0.92 -5.13
C VAL A 105 -9.36 0.06 -5.15
N ALA A 106 -9.19 1.10 -5.94
CA ALA A 106 -10.21 2.05 -6.28
C ALA A 106 -10.42 2.08 -7.79
N ILE A 107 -11.68 2.18 -8.19
CA ILE A 107 -12.08 2.36 -9.59
C ILE A 107 -12.78 3.71 -9.67
N HIS A 108 -12.40 4.54 -10.64
CA HIS A 108 -12.98 5.86 -10.85
C HIS A 108 -13.32 6.07 -12.32
N CYS A 109 -14.30 6.92 -12.60
CA CYS A 109 -14.63 7.37 -13.94
C CYS A 109 -14.09 8.78 -14.14
N LEU A 110 -13.10 8.95 -15.01
CA LEU A 110 -12.61 10.27 -15.40
C LEU A 110 -13.52 10.84 -16.49
N GLN A 111 -14.09 12.01 -16.27
CA GLN A 111 -14.76 12.75 -17.35
C GLN A 111 -13.72 13.13 -18.41
N ASN A 112 -13.99 12.80 -19.67
CA ASN A 112 -13.21 13.34 -20.78
C ASN A 112 -13.56 14.81 -20.90
N HIS A 113 -12.63 15.69 -20.52
CA HIS A 113 -12.71 17.13 -20.81
C HIS A 113 -12.40 17.41 -22.27
#